data_AF-V9Z8F3-F1
#
_entry.id   AF-V9Z8F3-F1
#
_cell.length_a   1.000
_cell.length_b   1.000
_cell.length_c   1.000
_cell.angle_alpha   90.00
_cell.angle_beta   90.00
_cell.angle_gamma   90.00
#
_symmetry.space_group_name_H-M   'P 1'
#
loop_
_entity.id
_entity.type
_entity.pdbx_description
1 polymer ?
#
loop_
_entity_poly.entity_id
_entity_poly.type
_entity_poly.pdbx_seq_one_letter_code
_entity_poly.pdbx_strand_id
1 'polypeptide(L)'
;MTTTDLIDGVIGFTGDLPAHAEQLADSVMANAWWVALVALAAGGVAAAVRWALSRGPMSKRTALEVLPTTGFDPKPEEVIRFGHQMARAHKSVSRWLVTSTRTSALRVRFTCSDGALSMRVEGPDRAMSVLRHQGYAQVEMRPVEADGRAAREQPQIRLGS
;
A
#
# COMPACT_ATOMS: atom_id res chain seq x y z
N MET A 1 12.67 24.19 -43.55
CA MET A 1 13.04 23.13 -42.60
C MET A 1 12.73 21.82 -43.29
N THR A 2 13.76 21.19 -43.87
CA THR A 2 13.59 20.01 -44.73
C THR A 2 13.82 18.74 -43.92
N THR A 3 13.29 17.60 -44.39
CA THR A 3 13.46 16.28 -43.74
C THR A 3 14.93 15.91 -43.52
N THR A 4 15.82 16.43 -44.37
CA THR A 4 17.27 16.24 -44.27
C THR A 4 17.87 16.94 -43.04
N ASP A 5 17.38 18.13 -42.67
CA ASP A 5 17.83 18.86 -41.47
C ASP A 5 17.49 18.10 -40.17
N LEU A 6 16.34 17.41 -40.15
CA LEU A 6 15.91 16.60 -39.01
C LEU A 6 16.75 15.32 -38.86
N ILE A 7 17.14 14.71 -39.99
CA ILE A 7 17.95 13.49 -39.98
C ILE A 7 19.40 13.81 -39.58
N ASP A 8 19.98 14.90 -40.11
CA ASP A 8 21.31 15.35 -39.70
C ASP A 8 21.35 15.80 -38.23
N GLY A 9 20.29 16.46 -37.74
CA GLY A 9 20.17 16.84 -36.33
C GLY A 9 20.09 15.64 -35.39
N VAL A 10 19.35 14.60 -35.76
CA VAL A 10 19.25 13.36 -34.95
C VAL A 10 20.57 12.59 -34.99
N ILE A 11 21.22 12.45 -36.14
CA ILE A 11 22.49 11.73 -36.28
C ILE A 11 23.61 12.44 -35.52
N GLY A 12 23.71 13.77 -35.64
CA GLY A 12 24.66 14.60 -34.88
C GLY A 12 24.46 14.48 -33.36
N PHE A 13 23.21 14.50 -32.90
CA PHE A 13 22.87 14.33 -31.48
C PHE A 13 23.31 12.95 -30.93
N THR A 14 23.15 11.87 -31.71
CA THR A 14 23.64 10.55 -31.33
C THR A 14 25.17 10.41 -31.37
N GLY A 15 25.84 11.14 -32.27
CA GLY A 15 27.30 11.17 -32.38
C GLY A 15 28.01 11.89 -31.25
N ASP A 16 27.38 12.95 -30.71
CA ASP A 16 27.92 13.78 -29.62
C ASP A 16 27.48 13.37 -28.21
N LEU A 17 26.68 12.29 -28.07
CA LEU A 17 26.35 11.69 -26.77
C LEU A 17 27.56 11.48 -25.84
N PRO A 18 28.72 10.94 -26.28
CA PRO A 18 29.88 10.81 -25.40
C PRO A 18 30.48 12.16 -24.99
N ALA A 19 30.53 13.15 -25.89
CA ALA A 19 31.05 14.49 -25.58
C ALA A 19 30.15 15.25 -24.60
N HIS A 20 28.83 15.10 -24.71
CA HIS A 20 27.87 15.64 -23.74
C HIS A 20 27.93 14.93 -22.39
N ALA A 21 28.19 13.62 -22.39
CA ALA A 21 28.37 12.86 -21.14
C ALA A 21 29.64 13.29 -20.40
N GLU A 22 30.74 13.53 -21.12
CA GLU A 22 32.00 14.02 -20.53
C GLU A 22 31.86 15.47 -20.01
N GLN A 23 31.20 16.38 -20.74
CA GLN A 23 30.93 17.73 -20.27
C GLN A 23 30.01 17.77 -19.04
N LEU A 24 29.02 16.88 -18.96
CA LEU A 24 28.18 16.73 -17.76
C LEU A 24 28.99 16.17 -16.58
N ALA A 25 29.89 15.21 -16.82
CA ALA A 25 30.75 14.64 -15.79
C ALA A 25 31.73 15.68 -15.22
N ASP A 26 32.38 16.48 -16.07
CA ASP A 26 33.27 17.57 -15.65
C ASP A 26 32.51 18.67 -14.91
N SER A 27 31.32 19.02 -15.41
CA SER A 27 30.46 20.00 -14.74
C SER A 27 30.01 19.49 -13.37
N VAL A 28 29.66 18.20 -13.24
CA VAL A 28 29.32 17.56 -11.97
C VAL A 28 30.52 17.49 -11.04
N MET A 29 31.74 17.25 -11.55
CA MET A 29 32.96 17.20 -10.74
C MET A 29 33.34 18.58 -10.18
N ALA A 30 33.27 19.63 -11.02
CA ALA A 30 33.50 21.02 -10.62
C ALA A 30 32.47 21.52 -9.59
N ASN A 31 31.30 20.88 -9.57
CA ASN A 31 30.15 21.22 -8.75
C ASN A 31 29.78 20.10 -7.75
N ALA A 32 30.71 19.16 -7.52
CA ALA A 32 30.41 17.91 -6.83
C ALA A 32 29.83 18.14 -5.43
N TRP A 33 30.23 19.23 -4.79
CA TRP A 33 29.75 19.62 -3.47
C TRP A 33 28.24 19.96 -3.45
N TRP A 34 27.71 20.71 -4.42
CA TRP A 34 26.27 21.02 -4.44
C TRP A 34 25.45 19.83 -4.93
N VAL A 35 25.98 19.04 -5.88
CA VAL A 35 25.35 17.79 -6.32
C VAL A 35 25.24 16.80 -5.16
N ALA A 36 26.29 16.66 -4.35
CA ALA A 36 26.28 15.86 -3.13
C ALA A 36 25.27 16.38 -2.11
N LEU A 37 25.19 17.71 -1.90
CA LEU A 37 24.18 18.31 -1.02
C LEU A 37 22.75 18.06 -1.49
N VAL A 38 22.48 18.17 -2.79
CA VAL A 38 21.16 17.88 -3.38
C VAL A 38 20.82 16.41 -3.21
N ALA A 39 21.76 15.50 -3.48
CA ALA A 39 21.57 14.07 -3.28
C ALA A 39 21.28 13.72 -1.81
N LEU A 40 22.02 14.33 -0.87
CA LEU A 40 21.79 14.18 0.57
C LEU A 40 20.43 14.72 0.99
N ALA A 41 20.05 15.91 0.52
CA ALA A 41 18.76 16.52 0.80
C ALA A 41 17.61 15.66 0.26
N ALA A 42 17.71 15.19 -0.98
CA ALA A 42 16.72 14.30 -1.60
C ALA A 42 16.61 12.97 -0.84
N GLY A 43 17.75 12.37 -0.45
CA GLY A 43 17.79 11.16 0.38
C GLY A 43 17.16 11.37 1.76
N GLY A 44 17.44 12.51 2.40
CA GLY A 44 16.87 12.89 3.69
C GLY A 44 15.36 13.08 3.63
N VAL A 45 14.85 13.77 2.60
CA VAL A 45 13.41 13.94 2.35
C VAL A 45 12.76 12.57 2.11
N ALA A 46 13.34 11.72 1.28
CA ALA A 46 12.81 10.38 1.02
C ALA A 46 12.76 9.53 2.30
N ALA A 47 13.81 9.58 3.14
CA ALA A 47 13.86 8.88 4.41
C ALA A 47 12.82 9.41 5.41
N ALA A 48 12.68 10.74 5.52
CA ALA A 48 11.70 11.38 6.38
C ALA A 48 10.26 11.05 5.96
N VAL A 49 9.96 11.10 4.66
CA VAL A 49 8.66 10.70 4.11
C VAL A 49 8.38 9.23 4.40
N ARG A 50 9.36 8.34 4.19
CA ARG A 50 9.23 6.91 4.51
C ARG A 50 9.00 6.68 6.01
N TRP A 51 9.68 7.42 6.86
CA TRP A 51 9.52 7.33 8.31
C TRP A 51 8.15 7.84 8.77
N ALA A 52 7.71 8.99 8.25
CA ALA A 52 6.38 9.54 8.53
C ALA A 52 5.26 8.59 8.06
N LEU A 53 5.37 8.04 6.86
CA LEU A 53 4.45 7.04 6.32
C LEU A 53 4.49 5.71 7.09
N SER A 54 5.60 5.37 7.74
CA SER A 54 5.67 4.18 8.60
C SER A 54 4.93 4.35 9.93
N ARG A 55 4.80 5.60 10.42
CA ARG A 55 4.16 5.92 11.71
C ARG A 55 2.70 6.36 11.58
N GLY A 56 2.38 7.17 10.56
CA GLY A 56 1.07 7.79 10.38
C GLY A 56 -0.13 6.85 10.20
N PRO A 57 -0.03 5.72 9.46
CA PRO A 57 -1.19 4.87 9.18
C PRO A 57 -1.60 3.94 10.33
N MET A 58 -0.90 3.91 11.46
CA MET A 58 -1.32 3.06 12.59
C MET A 58 -2.63 3.55 13.25
N SER A 59 -3.00 4.83 13.08
CA SER A 59 -4.21 5.40 13.67
C SER A 59 -5.52 5.07 12.91
N LYS A 60 -5.46 4.70 11.62
CA LYS A 60 -6.65 4.44 10.78
C LYS A 60 -6.73 2.98 10.31
N ARG A 61 -6.38 2.03 11.17
CA ARG A 61 -6.56 0.61 10.88
C ARG A 61 -7.98 0.21 11.24
N THR A 62 -8.71 -0.30 10.26
CA THR A 62 -10.04 -0.87 10.45
C THR A 62 -9.87 -2.36 10.67
N ALA A 63 -10.62 -2.95 11.61
CA ALA A 63 -10.66 -4.38 11.80
C ALA A 63 -12.01 -4.96 11.35
N LEU A 64 -11.97 -6.15 10.77
CA LEU A 64 -13.15 -6.97 10.52
C LEU A 64 -13.05 -8.22 11.39
N GLU A 65 -14.06 -8.46 12.21
CA GLU A 65 -14.24 -9.71 12.91
C GLU A 65 -14.98 -10.69 12.00
N VAL A 66 -14.48 -11.93 11.98
CA VAL A 66 -14.94 -13.02 11.16
C VAL A 66 -15.86 -13.86 12.05
N LEU A 67 -17.17 -13.74 11.87
CA LEU A 67 -18.17 -14.49 12.63
C LEU A 67 -18.62 -15.71 11.81
N PRO A 68 -18.22 -16.93 12.21
CA PRO A 68 -18.73 -18.14 11.58
C PRO A 68 -20.21 -18.34 11.95
N THR A 69 -21.01 -18.75 10.97
CA THR A 69 -22.37 -19.26 11.23
C THR A 69 -22.32 -20.70 11.75
N THR A 70 -23.44 -21.20 12.28
CA THR A 70 -23.54 -22.51 12.96
C THR A 70 -23.19 -23.74 12.11
N GLY A 71 -23.00 -23.57 10.79
CA GLY A 71 -22.63 -24.64 9.85
C GLY A 71 -21.28 -24.44 9.17
N PHE A 72 -20.45 -23.53 9.64
CA PHE A 72 -19.16 -23.23 9.02
C PHE A 72 -18.19 -24.41 9.11
N ASP A 73 -18.00 -25.11 7.99
CA ASP A 73 -17.01 -26.17 7.81
C ASP A 73 -16.33 -25.97 6.43
N PRO A 74 -15.32 -25.07 6.35
CA PRO A 74 -14.74 -24.69 5.07
C PRO A 74 -13.93 -25.84 4.50
N LYS A 75 -14.14 -26.14 3.22
CA LYS A 75 -13.27 -27.09 2.51
C LYS A 75 -11.88 -26.47 2.34
N PRO A 76 -10.80 -27.29 2.27
CA PRO A 76 -9.44 -26.77 2.06
C PRO A 76 -9.31 -25.81 0.87
N GLU A 77 -10.07 -26.05 -0.21
CA GLU A 77 -10.08 -25.20 -1.41
C GLU A 77 -10.65 -23.81 -1.13
N GLU A 78 -11.66 -23.72 -0.25
CA GLU A 78 -12.26 -22.45 0.15
C GLU A 78 -11.28 -21.63 0.98
N VAL A 79 -10.51 -22.30 1.84
CA VAL A 79 -9.43 -21.66 2.63
C VAL A 79 -8.36 -21.09 1.71
N ILE A 80 -7.92 -21.84 0.70
CA ILE A 80 -6.93 -21.39 -0.29
C ILE A 80 -7.49 -20.21 -1.11
N ARG A 81 -8.75 -20.29 -1.54
CA ARG A 81 -9.42 -19.22 -2.30
C ARG A 81 -9.48 -17.92 -1.48
N PHE A 82 -9.84 -18.03 -0.21
CA PHE A 82 -9.85 -16.89 0.71
C PHE A 82 -8.45 -16.30 0.89
N GLY A 83 -7.42 -17.14 1.04
CA GLY A 83 -6.01 -16.71 1.06
C GLY A 83 -5.61 -15.92 -0.19
N HIS A 84 -6.03 -16.36 -1.37
CA HIS A 84 -5.79 -15.62 -2.62
C HIS A 84 -6.54 -14.28 -2.67
N GLN A 85 -7.76 -14.21 -2.17
CA GLN A 85 -8.53 -12.97 -2.07
C GLN A 85 -7.86 -11.97 -1.13
N MET A 86 -7.35 -12.43 0.02
CA MET A 86 -6.55 -11.61 0.92
C MET A 86 -5.27 -11.10 0.26
N ALA A 87 -4.52 -11.96 -0.45
CA ALA A 87 -3.32 -11.55 -1.16
C ALA A 87 -3.61 -10.48 -2.23
N ARG A 88 -4.74 -10.61 -2.94
CA ARG A 88 -5.20 -9.61 -3.92
C ARG A 88 -5.61 -8.29 -3.25
N ALA A 89 -6.33 -8.36 -2.13
CA ALA A 89 -6.70 -7.18 -1.34
C ALA A 89 -5.45 -6.43 -0.83
N HIS A 90 -4.44 -7.15 -0.32
CA HIS A 90 -3.15 -6.57 0.05
C HIS A 90 -2.46 -5.88 -1.13
N LYS A 91 -2.39 -6.54 -2.29
CA LYS A 91 -1.79 -5.98 -3.51
C LYS A 91 -2.49 -4.70 -3.96
N SER A 92 -3.80 -4.54 -3.71
CA SER A 92 -4.53 -3.32 -4.07
C SER A 92 -4.05 -2.07 -3.30
N VAL A 93 -3.46 -2.26 -2.11
CA VAL A 93 -2.96 -1.17 -1.25
C VAL A 93 -1.44 -1.00 -1.37
N SER A 94 -0.71 -2.05 -1.76
CA SER A 94 0.75 -1.99 -1.90
C SER A 94 1.26 -1.38 -3.22
N ARG A 95 0.38 -0.92 -4.13
CA ARG A 95 0.78 -0.41 -5.46
C ARG A 95 1.60 0.88 -5.44
N TRP A 96 1.70 1.56 -4.29
CA TRP A 96 2.45 2.80 -4.18
C TRP A 96 3.87 2.53 -3.68
N LEU A 97 4.87 3.01 -4.42
CA LEU A 97 6.32 2.84 -4.16
C LEU A 97 6.77 3.28 -2.76
N VAL A 98 5.95 4.07 -2.07
CA VAL A 98 6.28 4.67 -0.76
C VAL A 98 5.53 4.01 0.41
N THR A 99 4.72 2.98 0.14
CA THR A 99 3.98 2.27 1.17
C THR A 99 4.92 1.35 1.95
N SER A 100 5.07 1.59 3.26
CA SER A 100 5.81 0.69 4.13
C SER A 100 5.09 -0.65 4.24
N THR A 101 5.81 -1.75 4.02
CA THR A 101 5.31 -3.13 4.13
C THR A 101 4.62 -3.39 5.48
N ARG A 102 5.07 -2.72 6.54
CA ARG A 102 4.49 -2.83 7.89
C ARG A 102 3.12 -2.15 8.01
N THR A 103 2.85 -1.14 7.19
CA THR A 103 1.64 -0.32 7.22
C THR A 103 0.56 -0.76 6.24
N SER A 104 0.93 -1.43 5.14
CA SER A 104 -0.05 -2.02 4.21
C SER A 104 -0.45 -3.45 4.52
N ALA A 105 0.32 -4.14 5.36
CA ALA A 105 0.07 -5.54 5.64
C ALA A 105 -1.31 -5.76 6.24
N LEU A 106 -2.08 -6.65 5.61
CA LEU A 106 -3.22 -7.32 6.24
C LEU A 106 -2.67 -8.22 7.35
N ARG A 107 -3.33 -8.22 8.51
CA ARG A 107 -2.97 -9.09 9.64
C ARG A 107 -4.17 -9.93 10.02
N VAL A 108 -3.96 -11.22 10.19
CA VAL A 108 -4.94 -12.11 10.81
C VAL A 108 -4.53 -12.29 12.26
N ARG A 109 -5.42 -11.96 13.18
CA ARG A 109 -5.27 -12.19 14.61
C ARG A 109 -6.27 -13.25 15.02
N PHE A 110 -5.78 -14.23 15.75
CA PHE A 110 -6.61 -15.18 16.47
C PHE A 110 -6.61 -14.78 17.93
N THR A 111 -7.80 -14.65 18.51
CA THR A 111 -8.00 -14.38 19.92
C THR A 111 -8.87 -15.48 20.49
N CYS A 112 -8.55 -15.92 21.71
CA CYS A 112 -9.39 -16.88 22.43
C CYS A 112 -9.91 -16.18 23.68
N SER A 113 -11.22 -16.13 23.82
CA SER A 113 -11.92 -15.59 24.99
C SER A 113 -13.03 -16.55 25.37
N ASP A 114 -13.13 -16.91 26.64
CA ASP A 114 -14.16 -17.79 27.18
C ASP A 114 -14.29 -19.15 26.44
N GLY A 115 -13.14 -19.67 25.96
CA GLY A 115 -13.10 -20.93 25.20
C GLY A 115 -13.55 -20.81 23.74
N ALA A 116 -13.94 -19.63 23.28
CA ALA A 116 -14.29 -19.35 21.89
C ALA A 116 -13.11 -18.71 21.14
N LEU A 117 -12.78 -19.25 19.96
CA LEU A 117 -11.78 -18.69 19.06
C LEU A 117 -12.44 -17.65 18.14
N SER A 118 -11.99 -16.41 18.20
CA SER A 118 -12.35 -15.35 17.27
C SER A 118 -11.20 -15.05 16.31
N MET A 119 -11.54 -14.91 15.03
CA MET A 119 -10.60 -14.49 13.99
C MET A 119 -10.89 -13.04 13.61
N ARG A 120 -9.85 -12.21 13.59
CA ARG A 120 -9.92 -10.81 13.21
C ARG A 120 -8.94 -10.52 12.09
N VAL A 121 -9.40 -9.82 11.06
CA VAL A 121 -8.57 -9.33 9.96
C VAL A 121 -8.41 -7.82 10.12
N GLU A 122 -7.18 -7.36 10.34
CA GLU A 122 -6.84 -5.95 10.44
C GLU A 122 -6.17 -5.46 9.16
N GLY A 123 -6.50 -4.26 8.73
CA GLY A 123 -5.90 -3.69 7.55
C GLY A 123 -6.18 -2.21 7.34
N PRO A 124 -5.53 -1.61 6.34
CA PRO A 124 -5.88 -0.29 5.84
C PRO A 124 -7.30 -0.31 5.25
N ASP A 125 -8.07 0.76 5.46
CA ASP A 125 -9.49 0.85 5.10
C ASP A 125 -9.81 0.43 3.65
N ARG A 126 -8.93 0.80 2.71
CA ARG A 126 -9.03 0.43 1.29
C ARG A 126 -8.92 -1.08 1.02
N ALA A 127 -8.14 -1.81 1.82
CA ALA A 127 -8.11 -3.27 1.73
C ALA A 127 -9.37 -3.89 2.36
N MET A 128 -9.87 -3.27 3.44
CA MET A 128 -11.04 -3.76 4.15
C MET A 128 -12.32 -3.65 3.31
N SER A 129 -12.46 -2.60 2.49
CA SER A 129 -13.62 -2.47 1.57
C SER A 129 -13.70 -3.61 0.54
N VAL A 130 -12.55 -4.11 0.08
CA VAL A 130 -12.47 -5.27 -0.83
C VAL A 130 -12.84 -6.55 -0.07
N LEU A 131 -12.33 -6.72 1.15
CA LEU A 131 -12.57 -7.93 1.96
C LEU A 131 -14.00 -8.05 2.47
N ARG A 132 -14.70 -6.93 2.73
CA ARG A 132 -16.12 -6.93 3.14
C ARG A 132 -17.02 -7.70 2.18
N HIS A 133 -16.68 -7.71 0.90
CA HIS A 133 -17.47 -8.36 -0.14
C HIS A 133 -16.92 -9.74 -0.57
N GLN A 134 -15.79 -10.18 -0.01
CA GLN A 134 -15.07 -11.40 -0.41
C GLN A 134 -14.86 -12.37 0.77
N GLY A 135 -15.82 -12.44 1.69
CA GLY A 135 -15.81 -13.42 2.78
C GLY A 135 -16.17 -14.83 2.33
N TYR A 136 -16.01 -15.81 3.23
CA TYR A 136 -16.61 -17.13 3.05
C TYR A 136 -18.14 -17.01 2.99
N ALA A 137 -18.81 -17.90 2.25
CA ALA A 137 -20.26 -17.86 2.08
C ALA A 137 -21.05 -17.96 3.41
N GLN A 138 -20.45 -18.59 4.42
CA GLN A 138 -21.04 -18.84 5.75
C GLN A 138 -20.38 -18.01 6.87
N VAL A 139 -19.66 -16.95 6.51
CA VAL A 139 -18.99 -16.06 7.45
C VAL A 139 -19.50 -14.65 7.28
N GLU A 140 -19.94 -14.06 8.38
CA GLU A 140 -20.25 -12.64 8.43
C GLU A 140 -19.01 -11.84 8.80
N MET A 141 -18.75 -10.76 8.07
CA MET A 141 -17.61 -9.86 8.33
C MET A 141 -18.12 -8.61 9.02
N ARG A 142 -17.95 -8.52 10.35
CA ARG A 142 -18.42 -7.37 11.14
C ARG A 142 -17.31 -6.35 11.36
N PRO A 143 -17.54 -5.04 11.15
CA PRO A 143 -16.56 -4.02 11.51
C PRO A 143 -16.39 -3.91 13.03
N VAL A 144 -15.14 -3.95 13.46
CA VAL A 144 -14.72 -3.84 14.87
C VAL A 144 -13.60 -2.80 14.95
N GLU A 145 -13.52 -2.06 16.04
CA GLU A 145 -12.35 -1.20 16.31
C GLU A 145 -11.10 -2.08 16.44
N ALA A 146 -9.91 -1.51 16.17
CA ALA A 146 -8.65 -2.24 16.31
C ALA A 146 -8.46 -2.83 17.73
N ASP A 147 -9.05 -2.19 18.74
CA ASP A 147 -9.02 -2.60 20.15
C ASP A 147 -10.00 -3.75 20.48
N GLY A 148 -10.77 -4.24 19.50
CA GLY A 148 -11.70 -5.35 19.67
C GLY A 148 -13.06 -4.98 20.25
N ARG A 149 -13.32 -3.70 20.47
CA ARG A 149 -14.67 -3.21 20.76
C ARG A 149 -15.46 -3.15 19.46
N ALA A 150 -16.72 -3.60 19.48
CA ALA A 150 -17.63 -3.44 18.35
C ALA A 150 -17.54 -2.00 17.86
N ALA A 151 -17.29 -1.80 16.55
CA ALA A 151 -17.23 -0.47 16.01
C ALA A 151 -18.58 0.19 16.30
N ARG A 152 -18.57 1.33 16.98
CA ARG A 152 -19.78 2.13 17.17
C ARG A 152 -20.24 2.51 15.77
N GLU A 153 -21.22 1.79 15.23
CA GLU A 153 -22.04 2.27 14.12
C GLU A 153 -22.72 3.52 14.66
N GLN A 154 -22.09 4.66 14.43
CA GLN A 154 -22.68 5.95 14.72
C GLN A 154 -23.80 6.09 13.68
N PRO A 155 -25.09 5.98 14.07
CA PRO A 155 -26.16 6.10 13.11
C PRO A 155 -26.05 7.50 12.51
N GLN A 156 -25.70 7.58 11.22
CA GLN A 156 -25.87 8.82 10.47
C GLN A 156 -27.37 9.04 10.35
N ILE A 157 -27.94 9.70 11.36
CA ILE A 157 -29.27 10.28 11.26
C ILE A 157 -29.12 11.37 10.21
N ARG A 158 -29.47 11.03 8.98
CA ARG A 158 -29.57 11.99 7.89
C ARG A 158 -30.78 12.86 8.22
N LEU A 159 -30.54 13.93 8.99
CA LEU A 159 -31.52 15.00 9.17
C LEU A 159 -31.72 15.59 7.76
N GLY A 160 -32.89 15.31 7.19
CA GLY A 160 -33.27 15.84 5.88
C GLY A 160 -33.11 17.36 5.88
N SER A 161 -32.44 17.86 4.85
CA SER A 161 -32.43 19.28 4.48
C SER A 161 -33.77 19.69 3.90
#